data_AF-A0A0M8QDN2-F1
#
_entry.id   AF-A0A0M8QDN2-F1
#
_cell.length_a   1.000
_cell.length_b   1.000
_cell.length_c   1.000
_cell.angle_alpha   90.00
_cell.angle_beta   90.00
_cell.angle_gamma   90.00
#
_symmetry.space_group_name_H-M   'P 1'
#
loop_
_entity.id
_entity.type
_entity.pdbx_description
1 polymer ?
#
loop_
_entity_poly.entity_id
_entity_poly.type
_entity_poly.pdbx_seq_one_letter_code
_entity_poly.pdbx_strand_id
1 'polypeptide(L)'
;MTREEEENSGRGLPLDERITGALVGAAVGDALGGPVEGYSPEQIAERHGGRVHGVVGPWNGAAWRTARPVAPYHKGDGHVTDDTLMTHALIRVYATVRDHLDAYAVADHLVPDLMTNPRWIPELEAEALPLHRIFLAEKWLVARLHHGHVDPREAGAGNIVNCGAAMYMAPVGLVNAAHPAAAYAEALDVAGAHQSSYGREAAGVLAAAVAAACAPGATADSVVAACLSSAKDGTREAIEKVCEAASRHTDFESALGPLRKAVTPYDTVGPDYRSPSLGARRPSRLHAVEELPVALGMLVVAGGDFRHAVLGAVNYGRDCDSIATMAGAVAGALGSPVPEDWAKTVAEASRLDLWEPAAVLTAVTREVFARDVERRRAHERAFAELGGPGCSD
;
A
#
# COMPACT_ATOMS: atom_id res chain seq x y z
N MET A 1 4.56 18.55 -34.81
CA MET A 1 3.60 17.73 -34.06
C MET A 1 2.55 17.26 -35.03
N THR A 2 2.42 15.94 -35.19
CA THR A 2 1.33 15.37 -36.00
C THR A 2 0.01 15.50 -35.24
N ARG A 3 -1.13 15.49 -35.95
CA ARG A 3 -2.46 15.45 -35.33
C ARG A 3 -2.63 14.29 -34.34
N GLU A 4 -1.93 13.18 -34.56
CA GLU A 4 -1.89 12.03 -33.63
C GLU A 4 -1.11 12.34 -32.34
N GLU A 5 -0.04 13.14 -32.38
CA GLU A 5 0.69 13.57 -31.16
C GLU A 5 -0.12 14.59 -30.34
N GLU A 6 -0.88 15.45 -31.00
CA GLU A 6 -1.83 16.37 -30.33
C GLU A 6 -3.04 15.63 -29.75
N GLU A 7 -3.59 14.63 -30.45
CA GLU A 7 -4.69 13.78 -29.94
C GLU A 7 -4.26 12.86 -28.78
N ASN A 8 -2.99 12.41 -28.75
CA ASN A 8 -2.47 11.60 -27.66
C ASN A 8 -2.04 12.44 -26.43
N SER A 9 -1.74 13.72 -26.61
CA SER A 9 -1.39 14.65 -25.51
C SER A 9 -2.56 15.00 -24.58
N GLY A 10 -3.81 14.73 -25.00
CA GLY A 10 -5.04 14.99 -24.23
C GLY A 10 -5.70 13.75 -23.62
N ARG A 11 -5.23 12.54 -23.94
CA ARG A 11 -5.73 11.30 -23.32
C ARG A 11 -4.85 10.98 -22.10
N GLY A 12 -5.45 11.00 -20.92
CA GLY A 12 -4.78 10.53 -19.70
C GLY A 12 -4.31 9.08 -19.85
N LEU A 13 -3.29 8.69 -19.07
CA LEU A 13 -2.68 7.36 -19.13
C LEU A 13 -3.72 6.24 -19.03
N PRO A 14 -3.58 5.16 -19.82
CA PRO A 14 -4.51 4.05 -19.84
C PRO A 14 -4.44 3.23 -18.53
N LEU A 15 -5.47 2.42 -18.29
CA LEU A 15 -5.64 1.66 -17.05
C LEU A 15 -4.47 0.72 -16.77
N ASP A 16 -3.96 0.02 -17.78
CA ASP A 16 -2.83 -0.90 -17.69
C ASP A 16 -1.54 -0.20 -17.24
N GLU A 17 -1.26 0.98 -17.77
CA GLU A 17 -0.08 1.76 -17.36
C GLU A 17 -0.21 2.25 -15.91
N ARG A 18 -1.42 2.66 -15.48
CA ARG A 18 -1.69 3.07 -14.08
C ARG A 18 -1.54 1.91 -13.11
N ILE A 19 -2.11 0.75 -13.45
CA ILE A 19 -2.00 -0.47 -12.63
C ILE A 19 -0.54 -0.93 -12.54
N THR A 20 0.17 -0.92 -13.67
CA THR A 20 1.59 -1.29 -13.73
C THR A 20 2.43 -0.31 -12.90
N GLY A 21 2.26 0.99 -13.10
CA GLY A 21 2.96 2.02 -12.35
C GLY A 21 2.74 1.90 -10.85
N ALA A 22 1.50 1.65 -10.41
CA ALA A 22 1.17 1.48 -9.00
C ALA A 22 1.84 0.22 -8.39
N LEU A 23 1.73 -0.94 -9.04
CA LEU A 23 2.21 -2.20 -8.46
C LEU A 23 3.74 -2.33 -8.52
N VAL A 24 4.35 -1.98 -9.66
CA VAL A 24 5.81 -1.94 -9.79
C VAL A 24 6.38 -0.85 -8.89
N GLY A 25 5.71 0.30 -8.82
CA GLY A 25 6.09 1.41 -7.96
C GLY A 25 6.06 1.06 -6.47
N ALA A 26 5.04 0.33 -6.03
CA ALA A 26 4.93 -0.20 -4.67
C ALA A 26 6.11 -1.14 -4.36
N ALA A 27 6.40 -2.11 -5.24
CA ALA A 27 7.50 -3.06 -5.05
C ALA A 27 8.89 -2.41 -5.05
N VAL A 28 9.08 -1.36 -5.86
CA VAL A 28 10.31 -0.57 -5.84
C VAL A 28 10.43 0.22 -4.53
N GLY A 29 9.35 0.84 -4.06
CA GLY A 29 9.33 1.53 -2.77
C GLY A 29 9.69 0.60 -1.61
N ASP A 30 9.04 -0.56 -1.55
CA ASP A 30 9.29 -1.65 -0.61
C ASP A 30 10.78 -2.03 -0.56
N ALA A 31 11.35 -2.41 -1.70
CA ALA A 31 12.74 -2.86 -1.79
C ALA A 31 13.78 -1.77 -1.44
N LEU A 32 13.49 -0.50 -1.73
CA LEU A 32 14.36 0.62 -1.37
C LEU A 32 14.30 0.95 0.13
N GLY A 33 13.12 0.85 0.75
CA GLY A 33 12.92 1.15 2.17
C GLY A 33 13.42 0.04 3.10
N GLY A 34 13.29 -1.23 2.68
CA GLY A 34 13.63 -2.40 3.49
C GLY A 34 14.99 -2.33 4.20
N PRO A 35 16.13 -2.05 3.52
CA PRO A 35 17.43 -2.02 4.17
C PRO A 35 17.61 -0.95 5.24
N VAL A 36 16.78 0.10 5.28
CA VAL A 36 16.88 1.21 6.23
C VAL A 36 15.69 1.29 7.20
N GLU A 37 14.79 0.31 7.15
CA GLU A 37 13.67 0.14 8.09
C GLU A 37 14.15 0.19 9.55
N GLY A 38 13.42 0.95 10.36
CA GLY A 38 13.57 1.13 11.80
C GLY A 38 14.67 2.10 12.23
N TYR A 39 15.41 2.71 11.31
CA TYR A 39 16.44 3.71 11.60
C TYR A 39 15.91 5.15 11.47
N SER A 40 16.53 6.10 12.15
CA SER A 40 16.21 7.53 12.02
C SER A 40 16.85 8.14 10.76
N PRO A 41 16.35 9.28 10.26
CA PRO A 41 16.98 10.01 9.15
C PRO A 41 18.47 10.29 9.35
N GLU A 42 18.89 10.59 10.58
CA GLU A 42 20.28 10.88 10.94
C GLU A 42 21.13 9.61 10.88
N GLN A 43 20.63 8.49 11.41
CA GLN A 43 21.32 7.20 11.34
C GLN A 43 21.51 6.73 9.91
N ILE A 44 20.48 6.93 9.06
CA ILE A 44 20.54 6.61 7.63
C ILE A 44 21.63 7.46 6.96
N ALA A 45 21.64 8.77 7.19
CA ALA A 45 22.65 9.66 6.61
C ALA A 45 24.07 9.30 7.06
N GLU A 46 24.25 9.02 8.35
CA GLU A 46 25.54 8.62 8.91
C GLU A 46 26.03 7.30 8.30
N ARG A 47 25.13 6.30 8.20
CA ARG A 47 25.44 4.97 7.66
C ARG A 47 25.94 5.02 6.22
N HIS A 48 25.31 5.83 5.38
CA HIS A 48 25.54 5.87 3.95
C HIS A 48 26.41 7.04 3.49
N GLY A 49 26.89 7.89 4.41
CA GLY A 49 27.65 9.10 4.08
C GLY A 49 26.82 10.16 3.36
N GLY A 50 25.49 10.14 3.53
CA GLY A 50 24.52 10.94 2.81
C GLY A 50 23.15 10.24 2.75
N ARG A 51 22.18 10.86 2.06
CA ARG A 51 20.85 10.28 1.85
C ARG A 51 20.92 9.06 0.93
N VAL A 52 19.96 8.15 1.10
CA VAL A 52 19.74 7.04 0.16
C VAL A 52 19.15 7.60 -1.13
N HIS A 53 19.69 7.18 -2.27
CA HIS A 53 19.29 7.63 -3.62
C HIS A 53 18.93 6.48 -4.56
N GLY A 54 18.76 5.26 -4.05
CA GLY A 54 18.48 4.05 -4.82
C GLY A 54 18.68 2.79 -3.98
N VAL A 55 18.85 1.65 -4.65
CA VAL A 55 19.09 0.36 -4.00
C VAL A 55 20.40 0.38 -3.20
N VAL A 56 20.32 -0.06 -1.94
CA VAL A 56 21.47 -0.21 -1.04
C VAL A 56 21.48 -1.61 -0.42
N GLY A 57 22.66 -2.06 -0.01
CA GLY A 57 22.81 -3.36 0.64
C GLY A 57 22.22 -3.41 2.05
N PRO A 58 22.10 -4.62 2.63
CA PRO A 58 21.46 -4.80 3.92
C PRO A 58 22.18 -4.07 5.04
N TRP A 59 21.42 -3.55 6.00
CA TRP A 59 21.98 -2.78 7.11
C TRP A 59 23.13 -3.51 7.83
N ASN A 60 22.97 -4.81 8.08
CA ASN A 60 23.96 -5.63 8.78
C ASN A 60 24.96 -6.33 7.85
N GLY A 61 24.99 -5.98 6.56
CA GLY A 61 25.89 -6.57 5.56
C GLY A 61 25.79 -8.10 5.54
N ALA A 62 26.94 -8.76 5.43
CA ALA A 62 27.03 -10.23 5.41
C ALA A 62 26.47 -10.93 6.67
N ALA A 63 26.27 -10.21 7.78
CA ALA A 63 25.74 -10.76 9.02
C ALA A 63 24.21 -10.74 9.10
N TRP A 64 23.49 -10.35 8.03
CA TRP A 64 22.03 -10.19 8.04
C TRP A 64 21.27 -11.42 8.61
N ARG A 65 21.73 -12.64 8.30
CA ARG A 65 21.11 -13.90 8.78
C ARG A 65 21.11 -14.05 10.30
N THR A 66 22.09 -13.46 10.99
CA THR A 66 22.30 -13.68 12.43
C THR A 66 22.15 -12.41 13.26
N ALA A 67 22.21 -11.23 12.64
CA ALA A 67 22.16 -9.95 13.35
C ALA A 67 20.80 -9.67 14.02
N ARG A 68 19.72 -10.24 13.49
CA ARG A 68 18.37 -10.17 14.09
C ARG A 68 17.72 -11.55 14.14
N PRO A 69 17.98 -12.36 15.18
CA PRO A 69 17.49 -13.75 15.23
C PRO A 69 15.97 -13.91 15.11
N VAL A 70 15.19 -12.90 15.53
CA VAL A 70 13.71 -12.90 15.44
C VAL A 70 13.22 -12.54 14.02
N ALA A 71 14.04 -11.85 13.24
CA ALA A 71 13.74 -11.41 11.88
C ALA A 71 15.01 -11.52 11.00
N PRO A 72 15.50 -12.75 10.73
CA PRO A 72 16.75 -12.98 10.02
C PRO A 72 16.54 -12.83 8.51
N TYR A 73 16.21 -11.61 8.08
CA TYR A 73 15.72 -11.31 6.74
C TYR A 73 16.76 -10.51 5.94
N HIS A 74 16.95 -10.87 4.67
CA HIS A 74 17.86 -10.18 3.76
C HIS A 74 17.22 -8.91 3.19
N LYS A 75 16.94 -7.93 4.07
CA LYS A 75 16.43 -6.61 3.67
C LYS A 75 17.54 -5.76 3.06
N GLY A 76 17.55 -5.61 1.74
CA GLY A 76 18.56 -4.89 0.97
C GLY A 76 18.82 -5.50 -0.40
N ASP A 77 19.76 -4.93 -1.16
CA ASP A 77 20.21 -5.43 -2.46
C ASP A 77 19.09 -5.58 -3.52
N GLY A 78 17.94 -4.93 -3.32
CA GLY A 78 16.80 -4.98 -4.22
C GLY A 78 15.77 -6.07 -3.89
N HIS A 79 15.89 -6.74 -2.72
CA HIS A 79 14.88 -7.66 -2.23
C HIS A 79 13.63 -6.93 -1.74
N VAL A 80 12.48 -7.31 -2.29
CA VAL A 80 11.15 -6.93 -1.78
C VAL A 80 10.83 -7.63 -0.45
N THR A 81 9.86 -7.10 0.27
CA THR A 81 9.47 -7.54 1.62
C THR A 81 8.02 -8.06 1.69
N ASP A 82 7.35 -8.05 2.86
CA ASP A 82 5.99 -8.60 3.02
C ASP A 82 4.99 -7.80 2.23
N ASP A 83 5.20 -6.50 2.15
CA ASP A 83 4.39 -5.55 1.42
C ASP A 83 4.11 -6.09 0.01
N THR A 84 5.16 -6.40 -0.75
CA THR A 84 5.03 -6.96 -2.10
C THR A 84 4.50 -8.39 -2.08
N LEU A 85 4.95 -9.24 -1.16
CA LEU A 85 4.50 -10.64 -1.09
C LEU A 85 2.98 -10.75 -0.82
N MET A 86 2.46 -9.93 0.09
CA MET A 86 1.05 -9.82 0.42
C MET A 86 0.26 -9.15 -0.71
N THR A 87 0.83 -8.15 -1.39
CA THR A 87 0.22 -7.53 -2.57
C THR A 87 0.01 -8.56 -3.67
N HIS A 88 1.05 -9.34 -4.01
CA HIS A 88 0.95 -10.41 -4.99
C HIS A 88 -0.04 -11.51 -4.54
N ALA A 89 -0.13 -11.78 -3.24
CA ALA A 89 -1.12 -12.72 -2.69
C ALA A 89 -2.55 -12.26 -2.89
N LEU A 90 -2.84 -10.98 -2.61
CA LEU A 90 -4.17 -10.42 -2.86
C LEU A 90 -4.52 -10.42 -4.35
N ILE A 91 -3.56 -10.13 -5.24
CA ILE A 91 -3.77 -10.22 -6.70
C ILE A 91 -4.14 -11.64 -7.14
N ARG A 92 -3.50 -12.68 -6.57
CA ARG A 92 -3.88 -14.08 -6.86
C ARG A 92 -5.30 -14.42 -6.39
N VAL A 93 -5.76 -13.83 -5.29
CA VAL A 93 -7.16 -13.96 -4.85
C VAL A 93 -8.10 -13.33 -5.86
N TYR A 94 -7.81 -12.11 -6.31
CA TYR A 94 -8.56 -11.47 -7.41
C TYR A 94 -8.55 -12.28 -8.70
N ALA A 95 -7.41 -12.87 -9.07
CA ALA A 95 -7.29 -13.74 -10.24
C ALA A 95 -8.16 -15.00 -10.14
N THR A 96 -8.41 -15.48 -8.92
CA THR A 96 -9.26 -16.65 -8.64
C THR A 96 -10.74 -16.27 -8.59
N VAL A 97 -11.09 -15.24 -7.81
CA VAL A 97 -12.48 -14.84 -7.55
C VAL A 97 -13.08 -14.11 -8.75
N ARG A 98 -12.27 -13.31 -9.46
CA ARG A 98 -12.68 -12.48 -10.59
C ARG A 98 -13.84 -11.52 -10.26
N ASP A 99 -13.93 -11.07 -9.03
CA ASP A 99 -14.97 -10.16 -8.53
C ASP A 99 -14.41 -9.30 -7.39
N HIS A 100 -15.23 -8.38 -6.88
CA HIS A 100 -14.94 -7.72 -5.60
C HIS A 100 -14.76 -8.72 -4.48
N LEU A 101 -13.82 -8.44 -3.57
CA LEU A 101 -13.46 -9.27 -2.44
C LEU A 101 -14.11 -8.77 -1.16
N ASP A 102 -14.31 -9.68 -0.22
CA ASP A 102 -14.76 -9.38 1.14
C ASP A 102 -13.90 -10.16 2.16
N ALA A 103 -14.26 -10.07 3.44
CA ALA A 103 -13.58 -10.83 4.48
C ALA A 103 -13.60 -12.36 4.24
N TYR A 104 -14.61 -12.90 3.55
CA TYR A 104 -14.72 -14.34 3.28
C TYR A 104 -13.75 -14.77 2.18
N ALA A 105 -13.52 -13.94 1.16
CA ALA A 105 -12.47 -14.21 0.17
C ALA A 105 -11.07 -14.32 0.83
N VAL A 106 -10.83 -13.57 1.91
CA VAL A 106 -9.59 -13.71 2.69
C VAL A 106 -9.50 -15.08 3.37
N ALA A 107 -10.59 -15.54 3.98
CA ALA A 107 -10.64 -16.84 4.65
C ALA A 107 -10.57 -18.02 3.66
N ASP A 108 -11.27 -17.91 2.52
CA ASP A 108 -11.45 -19.00 1.56
C ASP A 108 -10.29 -19.11 0.57
N HIS A 109 -9.54 -18.03 0.33
CA HIS A 109 -8.49 -17.99 -0.69
C HIS A 109 -7.14 -17.47 -0.19
N LEU A 110 -7.09 -16.31 0.49
CA LEU A 110 -5.82 -15.73 0.92
C LEU A 110 -5.13 -16.60 1.97
N VAL A 111 -5.83 -16.94 3.05
CA VAL A 111 -5.28 -17.76 4.14
C VAL A 111 -4.78 -19.13 3.65
N PRO A 112 -5.54 -19.90 2.85
CA PRO A 112 -5.04 -21.13 2.26
C PRO A 112 -3.78 -20.96 1.41
N ASP A 113 -3.69 -19.89 0.59
CA ASP A 113 -2.50 -19.62 -0.24
C ASP A 113 -1.24 -19.35 0.60
N LEU A 114 -1.39 -18.61 1.70
CA LEU A 114 -0.27 -18.31 2.62
C LEU A 114 0.28 -19.56 3.31
N MET A 115 -0.54 -20.60 3.47
CA MET A 115 -0.25 -21.80 4.26
C MET A 115 0.16 -23.02 3.45
N THR A 116 -0.25 -23.13 2.18
CA THR A 116 -0.15 -24.39 1.44
C THR A 116 0.70 -24.32 0.18
N ASN A 117 1.01 -23.13 -0.33
CA ASN A 117 1.74 -22.95 -1.60
C ASN A 117 3.12 -22.33 -1.35
N PRO A 118 4.20 -23.16 -1.25
CA PRO A 118 5.57 -22.67 -1.20
C PRO A 118 5.92 -21.86 -2.44
N ARG A 119 6.74 -20.84 -2.26
CA ARG A 119 7.32 -20.04 -3.33
C ARG A 119 8.66 -19.46 -2.91
N TRP A 120 9.42 -18.99 -3.88
CA TRP A 120 10.63 -18.22 -3.62
C TRP A 120 10.31 -16.98 -2.77
N ILE A 121 10.98 -16.85 -1.62
CA ILE A 121 10.91 -15.70 -0.74
C ILE A 121 12.26 -14.97 -0.76
N PRO A 122 12.35 -13.75 -1.34
CA PRO A 122 13.62 -13.05 -1.53
C PRO A 122 14.44 -12.87 -0.25
N GLU A 123 13.82 -12.36 0.82
CA GLU A 123 14.50 -12.10 2.09
C GLU A 123 14.92 -13.36 2.86
N LEU A 124 14.35 -14.53 2.55
CA LEU A 124 14.80 -15.80 3.12
C LEU A 124 15.84 -16.48 2.22
N GLU A 125 15.97 -16.03 0.97
CA GLU A 125 16.72 -16.69 -0.10
C GLU A 125 16.38 -18.19 -0.21
N ALA A 126 15.10 -18.51 -0.07
CA ALA A 126 14.62 -19.89 -0.03
C ALA A 126 13.20 -20.04 -0.55
N GLU A 127 12.89 -21.24 -1.04
CA GLU A 127 11.51 -21.69 -1.23
C GLU A 127 10.87 -21.93 0.15
N ALA A 128 9.81 -21.20 0.47
CA ALA A 128 9.12 -21.30 1.74
C ALA A 128 7.64 -20.92 1.60
N LEU A 129 6.84 -21.29 2.60
CA LEU A 129 5.49 -20.75 2.73
C LEU A 129 5.57 -19.25 3.05
N PRO A 130 4.75 -18.39 2.40
CA PRO A 130 4.65 -16.98 2.77
C PRO A 130 4.43 -16.77 4.27
N LEU A 131 3.67 -17.66 4.91
CA LEU A 131 3.44 -17.68 6.36
C LEU A 131 4.73 -17.60 7.19
N HIS A 132 5.84 -18.19 6.74
CA HIS A 132 7.08 -18.14 7.50
C HIS A 132 7.72 -16.75 7.51
N ARG A 133 7.56 -16.01 6.41
CA ARG A 133 8.11 -14.69 6.27
C ARG A 133 7.23 -13.66 6.96
N ILE A 134 5.97 -13.53 6.53
CA ILE A 134 5.09 -12.39 6.84
C ILE A 134 5.10 -12.02 8.33
N PHE A 135 4.89 -10.74 8.63
CA PHE A 135 4.95 -10.24 9.99
C PHE A 135 3.84 -10.81 10.88
N LEU A 136 3.96 -10.55 12.19
CA LEU A 136 3.10 -11.15 13.21
C LEU A 136 1.62 -10.76 13.03
N ALA A 137 1.36 -9.56 12.49
CA ALA A 137 0.01 -9.09 12.23
C ALA A 137 -0.65 -9.92 11.12
N GLU A 138 0.07 -10.29 10.07
CA GLU A 138 -0.45 -11.10 8.96
C GLU A 138 -0.58 -12.57 9.40
N LYS A 139 0.33 -13.07 10.24
CA LYS A 139 0.20 -14.39 10.90
C LYS A 139 -1.09 -14.51 11.71
N TRP A 140 -1.65 -13.40 12.20
CA TRP A 140 -2.94 -13.36 12.88
C TRP A 140 -4.10 -13.86 12.01
N LEU A 141 -4.06 -13.61 10.68
CA LEU A 141 -5.05 -14.13 9.74
C LEU A 141 -5.17 -15.65 9.88
N VAL A 142 -4.03 -16.35 9.83
CA VAL A 142 -3.97 -17.81 9.98
C VAL A 142 -4.41 -18.24 11.38
N ALA A 143 -3.93 -17.55 12.42
CA ALA A 143 -4.29 -17.88 13.79
C ALA A 143 -5.81 -17.76 14.04
N ARG A 144 -6.47 -16.73 13.51
CA ARG A 144 -7.89 -16.46 13.76
C ARG A 144 -8.82 -17.22 12.84
N LEU A 145 -8.53 -17.25 11.54
CA LEU A 145 -9.43 -17.82 10.54
C LEU A 145 -9.24 -19.33 10.44
N HIS A 146 -8.00 -19.79 10.29
CA HIS A 146 -7.73 -21.21 10.08
C HIS A 146 -7.76 -22.02 11.39
N HIS A 147 -7.13 -21.52 12.45
CA HIS A 147 -7.08 -22.24 13.74
C HIS A 147 -8.18 -21.83 14.70
N GLY A 148 -8.51 -20.55 14.74
CA GLY A 148 -9.53 -20.01 15.64
C GLY A 148 -10.96 -20.17 15.14
N HIS A 149 -11.16 -20.44 13.85
CA HIS A 149 -12.46 -20.51 13.19
C HIS A 149 -13.39 -19.31 13.51
N VAL A 150 -12.78 -18.13 13.69
CA VAL A 150 -13.52 -16.90 13.97
C VAL A 150 -14.25 -16.44 12.73
N ASP A 151 -15.42 -15.82 12.88
CA ASP A 151 -16.12 -15.18 11.76
C ASP A 151 -15.18 -14.22 11.02
N PRO A 152 -15.04 -14.33 9.69
CA PRO A 152 -14.11 -13.50 8.94
C PRO A 152 -14.30 -11.99 9.13
N ARG A 153 -15.52 -11.51 9.34
CA ARG A 153 -15.79 -10.07 9.53
C ARG A 153 -15.30 -9.53 10.88
N GLU A 154 -15.03 -10.41 11.84
CA GLU A 154 -14.59 -10.08 13.19
C GLU A 154 -13.15 -10.55 13.49
N ALA A 155 -12.52 -11.27 12.56
CA ALA A 155 -11.24 -11.93 12.79
C ALA A 155 -10.09 -10.95 13.08
N GLY A 156 -10.12 -9.74 12.50
CA GLY A 156 -9.13 -8.70 12.75
C GLY A 156 -9.17 -8.08 14.15
N ALA A 157 -10.24 -8.30 14.92
CA ALA A 157 -10.32 -7.84 16.31
C ALA A 157 -9.29 -8.57 17.20
N GLY A 158 -8.60 -7.79 18.04
CA GLY A 158 -7.54 -8.30 18.93
C GLY A 158 -6.16 -8.42 18.30
N ASN A 159 -6.02 -8.10 17.00
CA ASN A 159 -4.71 -8.08 16.34
C ASN A 159 -3.84 -6.91 16.84
N ILE A 160 -2.55 -7.00 16.53
CA ILE A 160 -1.56 -5.93 16.59
C ILE A 160 -1.95 -4.86 15.56
N VAL A 161 -2.36 -3.68 16.00
CA VAL A 161 -2.78 -2.60 15.09
C VAL A 161 -1.55 -1.96 14.47
N ASN A 162 -1.31 -2.20 13.18
CA ASN A 162 -0.20 -1.67 12.40
C ASN A 162 -0.63 -1.39 10.95
N CYS A 163 0.33 -1.02 10.10
CA CYS A 163 0.16 -0.81 8.65
C CYS A 163 -0.13 -2.08 7.84
N GLY A 164 -0.08 -3.27 8.45
CA GLY A 164 -0.03 -4.56 7.75
C GLY A 164 -1.17 -4.80 6.77
N ALA A 165 -2.39 -4.32 7.04
CA ALA A 165 -3.48 -4.39 6.07
C ALA A 165 -3.38 -3.30 4.99
N ALA A 166 -2.84 -2.13 5.32
CA ALA A 166 -2.70 -1.02 4.38
C ALA A 166 -1.61 -1.32 3.35
N MET A 167 -0.45 -1.83 3.74
CA MET A 167 0.71 -2.01 2.84
C MET A 167 0.42 -2.83 1.57
N TYR A 168 -0.57 -3.73 1.61
CA TYR A 168 -0.95 -4.54 0.45
C TYR A 168 -2.31 -4.18 -0.17
N MET A 169 -2.91 -3.04 0.19
CA MET A 169 -4.29 -2.72 -0.21
C MET A 169 -4.39 -2.01 -1.58
N ALA A 170 -3.27 -1.69 -2.22
CA ALA A 170 -3.25 -1.08 -3.55
C ALA A 170 -4.11 -1.82 -4.60
N PRO A 171 -4.12 -3.18 -4.68
CA PRO A 171 -4.97 -3.90 -5.61
C PRO A 171 -6.47 -3.58 -5.48
N VAL A 172 -6.99 -3.36 -4.26
CA VAL A 172 -8.40 -2.98 -4.06
C VAL A 172 -8.68 -1.61 -4.66
N GLY A 173 -7.78 -0.65 -4.46
CA GLY A 173 -7.89 0.67 -5.09
C GLY A 173 -7.85 0.60 -6.63
N LEU A 174 -7.00 -0.27 -7.18
CA LEU A 174 -6.86 -0.46 -8.63
C LEU A 174 -8.05 -1.17 -9.28
N VAL A 175 -8.69 -2.12 -8.59
CA VAL A 175 -9.94 -2.75 -9.05
C VAL A 175 -11.09 -1.74 -9.06
N ASN A 176 -11.08 -0.80 -8.11
CA ASN A 176 -12.04 0.31 -8.02
C ASN A 176 -11.53 1.61 -8.66
N ALA A 177 -10.69 1.52 -9.69
CA ALA A 177 -10.06 2.68 -10.32
C ALA A 177 -11.08 3.80 -10.63
N ALA A 178 -10.76 5.03 -10.22
CA ALA A 178 -11.62 6.22 -10.31
C ALA A 178 -12.92 6.18 -9.47
N HIS A 179 -13.08 5.25 -8.53
CA HIS A 179 -14.23 5.17 -7.62
C HIS A 179 -13.82 5.04 -6.12
N PRO A 180 -13.27 6.10 -5.50
CA PRO A 180 -12.67 6.04 -4.16
C PRO A 180 -13.58 5.53 -3.05
N ALA A 181 -14.88 5.85 -3.11
CA ALA A 181 -15.84 5.43 -2.09
C ALA A 181 -16.10 3.91 -2.10
N ALA A 182 -16.06 3.26 -3.27
CA ALA A 182 -16.20 1.80 -3.37
C ALA A 182 -14.90 1.11 -2.93
N ALA A 183 -13.75 1.65 -3.35
CA ALA A 183 -12.44 1.18 -2.89
C ALA A 183 -12.34 1.19 -1.36
N TYR A 184 -12.77 2.28 -0.72
CA TYR A 184 -12.82 2.40 0.73
C TYR A 184 -13.71 1.33 1.37
N ALA A 185 -14.93 1.13 0.85
CA ALA A 185 -15.89 0.18 1.39
C ALA A 185 -15.40 -1.28 1.26
N GLU A 186 -14.89 -1.66 0.09
CA GLU A 186 -14.35 -2.99 -0.15
C GLU A 186 -13.13 -3.27 0.71
N ALA A 187 -12.18 -2.34 0.76
CA ALA A 187 -10.97 -2.48 1.57
C ALA A 187 -11.31 -2.58 3.07
N LEU A 188 -12.33 -1.88 3.56
CA LEU A 188 -12.80 -2.07 4.91
C LEU A 188 -13.34 -3.48 5.13
N ASP A 189 -14.13 -4.05 4.23
CA ASP A 189 -14.63 -5.43 4.38
C ASP A 189 -13.46 -6.44 4.38
N VAL A 190 -12.62 -6.41 3.34
CA VAL A 190 -11.42 -7.25 3.20
C VAL A 190 -10.51 -7.14 4.43
N ALA A 191 -10.19 -5.92 4.88
CA ALA A 191 -9.33 -5.71 6.03
C ALA A 191 -10.00 -6.11 7.35
N GLY A 192 -11.32 -6.29 7.42
CA GLY A 192 -12.01 -6.78 8.63
C GLY A 192 -11.52 -8.15 9.08
N ALA A 193 -11.03 -8.98 8.14
CA ALA A 193 -10.40 -10.26 8.43
C ALA A 193 -9.02 -10.14 9.09
N HIS A 194 -8.29 -9.06 8.80
CA HIS A 194 -6.90 -8.87 9.19
C HIS A 194 -6.74 -7.90 10.37
N GLN A 195 -7.36 -6.73 10.29
CA GLN A 195 -7.09 -5.58 11.14
C GLN A 195 -8.36 -5.02 11.78
N SER A 196 -8.14 -4.19 12.79
CA SER A 196 -9.20 -3.41 13.45
C SER A 196 -8.72 -1.98 13.68
N SER A 197 -9.63 -1.10 14.15
CA SER A 197 -9.28 0.27 14.53
C SER A 197 -8.57 1.03 13.39
N TYR A 198 -7.57 1.87 13.71
CA TYR A 198 -6.87 2.69 12.73
C TYR A 198 -6.03 1.88 11.72
N GLY A 199 -5.72 0.61 12.00
CA GLY A 199 -5.11 -0.30 11.02
C GLY A 199 -6.06 -0.67 9.88
N ARG A 200 -7.34 -0.94 10.23
CA ARG A 200 -8.40 -1.18 9.24
C ARG A 200 -8.76 0.10 8.49
N GLU A 201 -8.85 1.21 9.22
CA GLU A 201 -9.08 2.55 8.65
C GLU A 201 -8.02 2.91 7.60
N ALA A 202 -6.73 2.74 7.94
CA ALA A 202 -5.64 3.05 7.02
C ALA A 202 -5.69 2.22 5.73
N ALA A 203 -6.09 0.96 5.80
CA ALA A 203 -6.26 0.12 4.62
C ALA A 203 -7.38 0.65 3.70
N GLY A 204 -8.53 1.02 4.29
CA GLY A 204 -9.62 1.66 3.56
C GLY A 204 -9.18 2.96 2.87
N VAL A 205 -8.49 3.83 3.61
CA VAL A 205 -8.05 5.13 3.09
C VAL A 205 -6.98 4.98 2.00
N LEU A 206 -6.04 4.04 2.13
CA LEU A 206 -5.06 3.80 1.06
C LEU A 206 -5.75 3.29 -0.22
N ALA A 207 -6.71 2.37 -0.12
CA ALA A 207 -7.46 1.91 -1.29
C ALA A 207 -8.17 3.08 -1.99
N ALA A 208 -8.80 3.96 -1.20
CA ALA A 208 -9.42 5.18 -1.72
C ALA A 208 -8.40 6.12 -2.39
N ALA A 209 -7.20 6.25 -1.82
CA ALA A 209 -6.11 7.07 -2.38
C ALA A 209 -5.68 6.55 -3.76
N VAL A 210 -5.43 5.25 -3.88
CA VAL A 210 -5.02 4.60 -5.13
C VAL A 210 -6.13 4.67 -6.19
N ALA A 211 -7.38 4.45 -5.79
CA ALA A 211 -8.53 4.63 -6.68
C ALA A 211 -8.66 6.08 -7.18
N ALA A 212 -8.46 7.06 -6.29
CA ALA A 212 -8.50 8.48 -6.63
C ALA A 212 -7.36 8.87 -7.59
N ALA A 213 -6.16 8.32 -7.38
CA ALA A 213 -5.01 8.55 -8.25
C ALA A 213 -5.23 8.06 -9.68
N CYS A 214 -6.09 7.06 -9.87
CA CYS A 214 -6.46 6.55 -11.19
C CYS A 214 -7.47 7.45 -11.94
N ALA A 215 -8.05 8.46 -11.30
CA ALA A 215 -9.00 9.34 -11.95
C ALA A 215 -8.30 10.20 -13.05
N PRO A 216 -8.96 10.47 -14.19
CA PRO A 216 -8.42 11.36 -15.20
C PRO A 216 -8.11 12.75 -14.61
N GLY A 217 -6.88 13.24 -14.81
CA GLY A 217 -6.44 14.54 -14.29
C GLY A 217 -6.20 14.57 -12.77
N ALA A 218 -6.13 13.41 -12.09
CA ALA A 218 -5.79 13.35 -10.69
C ALA A 218 -4.41 13.98 -10.40
N THR A 219 -4.33 14.66 -9.26
CA THR A 219 -3.12 15.26 -8.68
C THR A 219 -2.94 14.77 -7.25
N ALA A 220 -1.75 14.99 -6.66
CA ALA A 220 -1.49 14.72 -5.25
C ALA A 220 -2.57 15.36 -4.33
N ASP A 221 -2.93 16.62 -4.61
CA ASP A 221 -3.97 17.34 -3.83
C ASP A 221 -5.35 16.68 -3.95
N SER A 222 -5.74 16.25 -5.16
CA SER A 222 -7.03 15.56 -5.36
C SER A 222 -7.08 14.22 -4.63
N VAL A 223 -5.94 13.52 -4.55
CA VAL A 223 -5.83 12.26 -3.80
C VAL A 223 -5.96 12.51 -2.30
N VAL A 224 -5.27 13.53 -1.78
CA VAL A 224 -5.40 13.93 -0.36
C VAL A 224 -6.84 14.33 -0.04
N ALA A 225 -7.50 15.09 -0.93
CA ALA A 225 -8.92 15.44 -0.75
C ALA A 225 -9.83 14.21 -0.68
N ALA A 226 -9.61 13.21 -1.55
CA ALA A 226 -10.34 11.95 -1.50
C ALA A 226 -10.09 11.18 -0.19
N CYS A 227 -8.85 11.15 0.28
CA CYS A 227 -8.50 10.56 1.57
C CYS A 227 -9.23 11.25 2.73
N LEU A 228 -9.20 12.59 2.79
CA LEU A 228 -9.87 13.37 3.84
C LEU A 228 -11.39 13.23 3.84
N SER A 229 -11.99 12.97 2.67
CA SER A 229 -13.43 12.72 2.54
C SER A 229 -13.85 11.35 3.11
N SER A 230 -12.97 10.36 3.02
CA SER A 230 -13.23 8.99 3.45
C SER A 230 -12.84 8.78 4.91
N ALA A 231 -11.62 9.19 5.26
CA ALA A 231 -10.97 8.97 6.54
C ALA A 231 -11.79 9.48 7.73
N LYS A 232 -11.68 8.78 8.85
CA LYS A 232 -12.33 9.10 10.13
C LYS A 232 -11.32 9.30 11.25
N ASP A 233 -11.79 10.00 12.28
CA ASP A 233 -11.14 10.20 13.57
C ASP A 233 -9.64 10.58 13.46
N GLY A 234 -8.77 9.98 14.29
CA GLY A 234 -7.33 10.27 14.35
C GLY A 234 -6.60 10.01 13.04
N THR A 235 -7.07 9.10 12.19
CA THR A 235 -6.48 8.89 10.86
C THR A 235 -6.73 10.10 9.96
N ARG A 236 -7.95 10.64 9.96
CA ARG A 236 -8.28 11.87 9.22
C ARG A 236 -7.46 13.06 9.72
N GLU A 237 -7.39 13.26 11.03
CA GLU A 237 -6.65 14.37 11.62
C GLU A 237 -5.14 14.29 11.34
N ALA A 238 -4.56 13.10 11.42
CA ALA A 238 -3.15 12.88 11.09
C ALA A 238 -2.86 13.24 9.62
N ILE A 239 -3.70 12.79 8.68
CA ILE A 239 -3.55 13.12 7.25
C ILE A 239 -3.63 14.65 7.05
N GLU A 240 -4.63 15.29 7.66
CA GLU A 240 -4.80 16.74 7.57
C GLU A 240 -3.56 17.49 8.07
N LYS A 241 -3.04 17.12 9.24
CA LYS A 241 -1.90 17.82 9.85
C LYS A 241 -0.58 17.54 9.14
N VAL A 242 -0.36 16.32 8.68
CA VAL A 242 0.85 15.98 7.92
C VAL A 242 0.83 16.66 6.54
N CYS A 243 -0.31 16.67 5.84
CA CYS A 243 -0.40 17.33 4.53
C CYS A 243 -0.34 18.87 4.66
N GLU A 244 -0.90 19.46 5.72
CA GLU A 244 -0.75 20.89 6.03
C GLU A 244 0.72 21.27 6.23
N ALA A 245 1.48 20.45 6.94
CA ALA A 245 2.92 20.64 7.09
C ALA A 245 3.64 20.45 5.75
N ALA A 246 3.35 19.38 5.02
CA ALA A 246 3.96 19.03 3.74
C ALA A 246 3.82 20.14 2.69
N SER A 247 2.66 20.78 2.60
CA SER A 247 2.39 21.88 1.64
C SER A 247 3.32 23.09 1.72
N ARG A 248 4.14 23.18 2.78
CA ARG A 248 5.12 24.26 3.00
C ARG A 248 6.52 23.90 2.48
N HIS A 249 6.66 22.71 1.89
CA HIS A 249 7.92 22.15 1.44
C HIS A 249 7.80 21.66 0.01
N THR A 250 8.88 21.81 -0.75
CA THR A 250 9.03 21.27 -2.12
C THR A 250 10.20 20.29 -2.21
N ASP A 251 10.85 20.00 -1.08
CA ASP A 251 11.98 19.09 -1.00
C ASP A 251 11.88 18.25 0.28
N PHE A 252 12.17 16.95 0.15
CA PHE A 252 11.92 16.00 1.25
C PHE A 252 12.88 16.24 2.41
N GLU A 253 14.11 16.72 2.16
CA GLU A 253 15.11 16.92 3.22
C GLU A 253 14.64 17.98 4.22
N SER A 254 14.05 19.06 3.71
CA SER A 254 13.44 20.09 4.56
C SER A 254 12.17 19.63 5.27
N ALA A 255 11.51 18.57 4.76
CA ALA A 255 10.23 18.08 5.24
C ALA A 255 10.34 16.96 6.30
N LEU A 256 11.47 16.23 6.39
CA LEU A 256 11.62 15.07 7.30
C LEU A 256 11.21 15.39 8.75
N GLY A 257 11.82 16.43 9.33
CA GLY A 257 11.53 16.86 10.70
C GLY A 257 10.10 17.40 10.88
N PRO A 258 9.63 18.34 10.04
CA PRO A 258 8.27 18.86 10.08
C PRO A 258 7.17 17.79 9.98
N LEU A 259 7.29 16.83 9.05
CA LEU A 259 6.32 15.74 8.88
C LEU A 259 6.33 14.83 10.11
N ARG A 260 7.51 14.49 10.64
CA ARG A 260 7.63 13.70 11.87
C ARG A 260 6.96 14.39 13.05
N LYS A 261 7.17 15.70 13.20
CA LYS A 261 6.52 16.51 14.25
C LYS A 261 5.00 16.53 14.09
N ALA A 262 4.50 16.63 12.86
CA ALA A 262 3.06 16.67 12.57
C ALA A 262 2.35 15.35 12.89
N VAL A 263 2.97 14.20 12.61
CA VAL A 263 2.36 12.89 12.87
C VAL A 263 2.51 12.43 14.33
N THR A 264 3.49 12.97 15.08
CA THR A 264 3.81 12.55 16.45
C THR A 264 2.60 12.46 17.41
N PRO A 265 1.62 13.38 17.41
CA PRO A 265 0.44 13.27 18.29
C PRO A 265 -0.45 12.06 18.03
N TYR A 266 -0.35 11.47 16.83
CA TYR A 266 -1.18 10.36 16.35
C TYR A 266 -0.42 9.03 16.29
N ASP A 267 0.90 9.06 16.47
CA ASP A 267 1.79 7.90 16.47
C ASP A 267 1.77 7.20 17.83
N THR A 268 1.52 5.88 17.83
CA THR A 268 1.54 5.04 19.04
C THR A 268 2.88 4.35 19.29
N VAL A 269 3.72 4.18 18.26
CA VAL A 269 5.01 3.49 18.36
C VAL A 269 5.94 4.26 19.27
N GLY A 270 5.94 5.59 19.15
CA GLY A 270 6.76 6.49 19.97
C GLY A 270 8.08 6.89 19.30
N PRO A 271 8.94 7.64 20.00
CA PRO A 271 10.12 8.27 19.40
C PRO A 271 11.18 7.25 18.96
N ASP A 272 11.37 6.17 19.71
CA ASP A 272 12.25 5.05 19.33
C ASP A 272 11.42 3.93 18.70
N TYR A 273 11.48 3.84 17.37
CA TYR A 273 10.75 2.82 16.61
C TYR A 273 11.10 1.39 17.04
N ARG A 274 12.36 1.14 17.43
CA ARG A 274 12.84 -0.19 17.81
C ARG A 274 12.58 -0.56 19.26
N SER A 275 12.14 0.41 20.06
CA SER A 275 11.66 0.19 21.42
C SER A 275 10.25 0.78 21.59
N PRO A 276 9.22 0.15 20.99
CA PRO A 276 7.87 0.69 20.97
C PRO A 276 7.32 0.99 22.37
N SER A 277 6.54 2.07 22.47
CA SER A 277 5.87 2.46 23.72
C SER A 277 4.90 1.37 24.21
N LEU A 278 4.55 1.37 25.50
CA LEU A 278 3.54 0.46 26.04
C LEU A 278 2.16 0.62 25.35
N GLY A 279 1.87 1.81 24.84
CA GLY A 279 0.66 2.14 24.10
C GLY A 279 0.70 1.75 22.61
N ALA A 280 1.85 1.32 22.10
CA ALA A 280 2.04 0.99 20.70
C ALA A 280 1.09 -0.10 20.23
N ARG A 281 0.57 0.07 19.01
CA ARG A 281 -0.19 -0.96 18.28
C ARG A 281 -1.47 -1.42 18.99
N ARG A 282 -2.00 -0.60 19.89
CA ARG A 282 -3.30 -0.80 20.56
C ARG A 282 -4.42 -0.09 19.80
N PRO A 283 -5.64 -0.63 19.79
CA PRO A 283 -6.80 0.05 19.22
C PRO A 283 -7.03 1.44 19.82
N SER A 284 -7.36 2.41 18.97
CA SER A 284 -7.68 3.78 19.36
C SER A 284 -8.50 4.48 18.28
N ARG A 285 -9.27 5.49 18.68
CA ARG A 285 -9.87 6.46 17.75
C ARG A 285 -9.04 7.73 17.59
N LEU A 286 -8.04 7.95 18.44
CA LEU A 286 -7.24 9.18 18.44
C LEU A 286 -5.94 9.04 17.64
N HIS A 287 -5.56 7.84 17.25
CA HIS A 287 -4.28 7.55 16.61
C HIS A 287 -4.45 7.14 15.15
N ALA A 288 -3.32 7.07 14.45
CA ALA A 288 -3.22 6.65 13.06
C ALA A 288 -2.09 5.63 12.88
N VAL A 289 -2.15 4.88 11.79
CA VAL A 289 -0.97 4.23 11.20
C VAL A 289 -0.09 5.36 10.68
N GLU A 290 1.12 5.54 11.21
CA GLU A 290 2.01 6.66 10.87
C GLU A 290 2.32 6.70 9.36
N GLU A 291 2.41 5.52 8.77
CA GLU A 291 2.94 5.29 7.45
C GLU A 291 2.09 5.98 6.37
N LEU A 292 0.76 5.91 6.50
CA LEU A 292 -0.18 6.45 5.53
C LEU A 292 -0.15 8.00 5.45
N PRO A 293 -0.33 8.76 6.56
CA PRO A 293 -0.18 10.20 6.55
C PRO A 293 1.19 10.66 6.03
N VAL A 294 2.28 9.98 6.40
CA VAL A 294 3.62 10.35 5.95
C VAL A 294 3.80 10.08 4.46
N ALA A 295 3.31 8.96 3.94
CA ALA A 295 3.33 8.66 2.51
C ALA A 295 2.57 9.72 1.69
N LEU A 296 1.38 10.12 2.16
CA LEU A 296 0.61 11.22 1.54
C LEU A 296 1.33 12.56 1.66
N GLY A 297 1.97 12.84 2.80
CA GLY A 297 2.82 14.01 2.98
C GLY A 297 3.97 14.05 1.97
N MET A 298 4.68 12.94 1.78
CA MET A 298 5.77 12.85 0.81
C MET A 298 5.28 12.99 -0.63
N LEU A 299 4.08 12.48 -0.94
CA LEU A 299 3.43 12.68 -2.24
C LEU A 299 3.15 14.18 -2.49
N VAL A 300 2.68 14.91 -1.47
CA VAL A 300 2.43 16.36 -1.56
C VAL A 300 3.75 17.13 -1.74
N VAL A 301 4.78 16.84 -0.94
CA VAL A 301 6.11 17.47 -1.07
C VAL A 301 6.68 17.28 -2.48
N ALA A 302 6.49 16.08 -3.04
CA ALA A 302 6.96 15.71 -4.36
C ALA A 302 6.07 16.23 -5.52
N GLY A 303 4.91 16.82 -5.24
CA GLY A 303 3.93 17.17 -6.27
C GLY A 303 3.46 15.98 -7.11
N GLY A 304 3.48 14.77 -6.53
CA GLY A 304 3.16 13.52 -7.23
C GLY A 304 4.33 12.86 -7.98
N ASP A 305 5.54 13.42 -7.94
CA ASP A 305 6.73 12.78 -8.52
C ASP A 305 7.12 11.50 -7.76
N PHE A 306 7.22 10.38 -8.48
CA PHE A 306 7.51 9.07 -7.92
C PHE A 306 8.86 9.04 -7.23
N ARG A 307 9.92 9.47 -7.93
CA ARG A 307 11.29 9.36 -7.45
C ARG A 307 11.45 10.18 -6.16
N HIS A 308 10.94 11.39 -6.16
CA HIS A 308 11.02 12.29 -5.02
C HIS A 308 10.19 11.77 -3.84
N ALA A 309 8.95 11.33 -4.06
CA ALA A 309 8.09 10.82 -2.99
C ALA A 309 8.68 9.56 -2.34
N VAL A 310 9.15 8.59 -3.15
CA VAL A 310 9.75 7.35 -2.67
C VAL A 310 11.06 7.60 -1.92
N LEU A 311 11.96 8.44 -2.46
CA LEU A 311 13.21 8.75 -1.73
C LEU A 311 12.95 9.54 -0.44
N GLY A 312 11.94 10.40 -0.42
CA GLY A 312 11.49 11.07 0.80
C GLY A 312 11.00 10.08 1.85
N ALA A 313 10.18 9.12 1.46
CA ALA A 313 9.70 8.04 2.32
C ALA A 313 10.83 7.16 2.86
N VAL A 314 11.77 6.74 2.01
CA VAL A 314 12.94 5.94 2.39
C VAL A 314 13.81 6.68 3.41
N ASN A 315 14.11 7.95 3.16
CA ASN A 315 14.98 8.76 4.02
C ASN A 315 14.28 9.30 5.27
N TYR A 316 12.94 9.20 5.35
CA TYR A 316 12.20 9.43 6.59
C TYR A 316 12.51 8.37 7.65
N GLY A 317 12.87 7.15 7.22
CA GLY A 317 13.18 6.04 8.11
C GLY A 317 11.96 5.50 8.84
N ARG A 318 12.16 4.89 10.01
CA ARG A 318 11.10 4.14 10.73
C ARG A 318 10.55 3.04 9.83
N ASP A 319 9.24 2.87 9.68
CA ASP A 319 8.62 1.84 8.82
C ASP A 319 8.64 2.23 7.32
N CYS A 320 9.83 2.60 6.82
CA CYS A 320 9.98 3.29 5.54
C CYS A 320 9.80 2.42 4.31
N ASP A 321 9.92 1.09 4.39
CA ASP A 321 9.45 0.17 3.35
C ASP A 321 7.95 0.38 3.11
N SER A 322 7.12 0.28 4.15
CA SER A 322 5.68 0.51 4.03
C SER A 322 5.30 1.95 3.63
N ILE A 323 6.00 2.97 4.14
CA ILE A 323 5.78 4.36 3.68
C ILE A 323 6.07 4.49 2.18
N ALA A 324 7.19 3.93 1.73
CA ALA A 324 7.62 4.00 0.34
C ALA A 324 6.74 3.15 -0.58
N THR A 325 6.27 1.99 -0.13
CA THR A 325 5.24 1.16 -0.79
C THR A 325 3.99 1.99 -1.07
N MET A 326 3.43 2.64 -0.04
CA MET A 326 2.20 3.43 -0.16
C MET A 326 2.40 4.67 -1.06
N ALA A 327 3.50 5.40 -0.88
CA ALA A 327 3.82 6.57 -1.70
C ALA A 327 4.04 6.17 -3.17
N GLY A 328 4.78 5.08 -3.40
CA GLY A 328 5.07 4.54 -4.72
C GLY A 328 3.83 4.04 -5.44
N ALA A 329 2.91 3.36 -4.74
CA ALA A 329 1.64 2.91 -5.30
C ALA A 329 0.80 4.09 -5.80
N VAL A 330 0.67 5.14 -4.99
CA VAL A 330 -0.14 6.31 -5.33
C VAL A 330 0.51 7.14 -6.43
N ALA A 331 1.82 7.42 -6.35
CA ALA A 331 2.53 8.17 -7.39
C ALA A 331 2.56 7.42 -8.74
N GLY A 332 2.71 6.09 -8.71
CA GLY A 332 2.61 5.24 -9.88
C GLY A 332 1.21 5.24 -10.50
N ALA A 333 0.15 5.17 -9.67
CA ALA A 333 -1.23 5.27 -10.13
C ALA A 333 -1.57 6.65 -10.73
N LEU A 334 -0.98 7.73 -10.21
CA LEU A 334 -1.05 9.09 -10.78
C LEU A 334 -0.38 9.16 -12.16
N GLY A 335 0.52 8.22 -12.48
CA GLY A 335 1.21 8.16 -13.76
C GLY A 335 2.64 8.66 -13.74
N SER A 336 3.20 8.93 -12.56
CA SER A 336 4.61 9.29 -12.48
C SER A 336 5.48 8.07 -12.80
N PRO A 337 6.48 8.19 -13.69
CA PRO A 337 7.25 7.05 -14.16
C PRO A 337 8.12 6.45 -13.04
N VAL A 338 8.03 5.13 -12.89
CA VAL A 338 8.94 4.36 -12.03
C VAL A 338 10.30 4.25 -12.72
N PRO A 339 11.44 4.58 -12.08
CA PRO A 339 12.76 4.43 -12.68
C PRO A 339 13.02 2.98 -13.13
N GLU A 340 13.26 2.80 -14.43
CA GLU A 340 13.41 1.47 -15.05
C GLU A 340 14.61 0.70 -14.49
N ASP A 341 15.70 1.40 -14.18
CA ASP A 341 16.89 0.83 -13.57
C ASP A 341 16.59 0.26 -12.18
N TRP A 342 15.77 0.94 -11.38
CA TRP A 342 15.32 0.43 -10.07
C TRP A 342 14.39 -0.77 -10.24
N ALA A 343 13.35 -0.66 -11.07
CA ALA A 343 12.40 -1.74 -11.29
C ALA A 343 13.09 -3.02 -11.76
N LYS A 344 14.02 -2.90 -12.73
CA LYS A 344 14.80 -4.03 -13.23
C LYS A 344 15.69 -4.63 -12.15
N THR A 345 16.42 -3.80 -11.40
CA THR A 345 17.30 -4.28 -10.31
C THR A 345 16.49 -5.04 -9.26
N VAL A 346 15.33 -4.51 -8.86
CA VAL A 346 14.45 -5.14 -7.86
C VAL A 346 13.88 -6.46 -8.38
N ALA A 347 13.40 -6.51 -9.63
CA ALA A 347 12.89 -7.74 -10.24
C ALA A 347 13.97 -8.83 -10.32
N GLU A 348 15.18 -8.48 -10.78
CA GLU A 348 16.30 -9.40 -10.93
C GLU A 348 16.80 -9.91 -9.57
N ALA A 349 17.03 -9.02 -8.61
CA ALA A 349 17.50 -9.37 -7.28
C ALA A 349 16.48 -10.20 -6.51
N SER A 350 15.21 -9.79 -6.54
CA SER A 350 14.13 -10.54 -5.89
C SER A 350 13.82 -11.85 -6.61
N ARG A 351 14.23 -12.02 -7.87
CA ARG A 351 13.84 -13.14 -8.74
C ARG A 351 12.32 -13.27 -8.85
N LEU A 352 11.64 -12.13 -9.02
CA LEU A 352 10.20 -12.03 -9.16
C LEU A 352 9.85 -11.29 -10.46
N ASP A 353 8.74 -11.69 -11.09
CA ASP A 353 8.12 -10.89 -12.14
C ASP A 353 7.26 -9.81 -11.48
N LEU A 354 7.58 -8.55 -11.75
CA LEU A 354 6.84 -7.39 -11.23
C LEU A 354 5.71 -6.92 -12.17
N TRP A 355 5.70 -7.36 -13.43
CA TRP A 355 4.76 -6.91 -14.45
C TRP A 355 3.59 -7.88 -14.64
N GLU A 356 3.83 -9.18 -14.52
CA GLU A 356 2.78 -10.20 -14.65
C GLU A 356 1.59 -9.95 -13.69
N PRO A 357 1.80 -9.65 -12.39
CA PRO A 357 0.69 -9.37 -11.48
C PRO A 357 -0.13 -8.15 -11.91
N ALA A 358 0.50 -7.14 -12.51
CA ALA A 358 -0.19 -5.96 -13.03
C ALA A 358 -1.02 -6.27 -14.28
N ALA A 359 -0.50 -7.09 -15.18
CA ALA A 359 -1.26 -7.56 -16.34
C ALA A 359 -2.50 -8.39 -15.93
N VAL A 360 -2.33 -9.29 -14.95
CA VAL A 360 -3.42 -10.08 -14.38
C VAL A 360 -4.47 -9.18 -13.74
N LEU A 361 -4.05 -8.26 -12.86
CA LEU A 361 -4.99 -7.38 -12.17
C LEU A 361 -5.72 -6.47 -13.16
N THR A 362 -5.04 -5.99 -14.22
CA THR A 362 -5.69 -5.20 -15.27
C THR A 362 -6.83 -5.97 -15.94
N ALA A 363 -6.63 -7.24 -16.28
CA ALA A 363 -7.67 -8.07 -16.85
C ALA A 363 -8.84 -8.25 -15.86
N VAL A 364 -8.53 -8.53 -14.59
CA VAL A 364 -9.55 -8.63 -13.52
C VAL A 364 -10.33 -7.34 -13.37
N THR A 365 -9.68 -6.18 -13.27
CA THR A 365 -10.33 -4.87 -13.11
C THR A 365 -11.34 -4.61 -14.23
N ARG A 366 -11.01 -4.93 -15.48
CA ARG A 366 -11.94 -4.77 -16.62
C ARG A 366 -13.15 -5.68 -16.50
N GLU A 367 -12.96 -6.91 -16.04
CA GLU A 367 -14.07 -7.85 -15.83
C GLU A 367 -14.97 -7.44 -14.66
N VAL A 368 -14.38 -7.00 -13.54
CA VAL A 368 -15.13 -6.48 -12.37
C VAL A 368 -15.97 -5.28 -12.78
N PHE A 369 -15.38 -4.29 -13.47
CA PHE A 369 -16.10 -3.13 -13.97
C PHE A 369 -17.29 -3.52 -14.87
N ALA A 370 -17.11 -4.48 -15.77
CA ALA A 370 -18.20 -4.96 -16.61
C ALA A 370 -19.35 -5.57 -15.78
N ARG A 371 -19.03 -6.38 -14.75
CA ARG A 371 -20.01 -6.95 -13.82
C ARG A 371 -20.75 -5.87 -13.04
N ASP A 372 -20.06 -4.82 -12.60
CA ASP A 372 -20.68 -3.71 -11.87
C ASP A 372 -21.65 -2.92 -12.73
N VAL A 373 -21.29 -2.66 -13.99
CA VAL A 373 -22.20 -2.03 -14.96
C VAL A 373 -23.46 -2.87 -15.15
N GLU A 374 -23.32 -4.20 -15.27
CA GLU A 374 -24.47 -5.10 -15.38
C GLU A 374 -25.35 -5.08 -14.12
N ARG A 375 -24.75 -5.17 -12.94
CA ARG A 375 -25.44 -5.10 -11.64
C ARG A 375 -26.18 -3.78 -11.47
N ARG A 376 -25.52 -2.67 -11.79
CA ARG A 376 -26.09 -1.33 -11.69
C ARG A 376 -27.30 -1.17 -12.61
N ARG A 377 -27.17 -1.58 -13.88
CA ARG A 377 -28.28 -1.54 -14.84
C ARG A 377 -29.44 -2.46 -14.43
N ALA A 378 -29.14 -3.63 -13.85
CA ALA A 378 -30.18 -4.51 -13.31
C ALA A 378 -30.94 -3.87 -12.16
N HIS A 379 -30.23 -3.21 -11.24
CA HIS A 379 -30.84 -2.45 -10.15
C HIS A 379 -31.70 -1.29 -10.68
N GLU A 380 -31.22 -0.52 -11.66
CA GLU A 380 -31.98 0.59 -12.25
C GLU A 380 -33.28 0.13 -12.91
N ARG A 381 -33.25 -0.98 -13.65
CA ARG A 381 -34.47 -1.59 -14.21
C ARG A 381 -35.46 -1.98 -13.14
N ALA A 382 -35.00 -2.69 -12.09
CA ALA A 382 -35.85 -3.09 -10.98
C ALA A 382 -36.44 -1.87 -10.23
N PHE A 383 -35.66 -0.81 -10.04
CA PHE A 383 -36.13 0.41 -9.38
C PHE A 383 -37.14 1.19 -10.23
N ALA A 384 -36.98 1.22 -11.55
CA ALA A 384 -37.95 1.82 -12.47
C ALA A 384 -39.30 1.09 -12.43
N GLU A 385 -39.31 -0.24 -12.30
CA GLU A 385 -40.54 -1.04 -12.13
C GLU A 385 -41.30 -0.69 -10.83
N LEU A 386 -40.61 -0.16 -9.81
CA LEU A 386 -41.22 0.34 -8.57
C LEU A 386 -41.79 1.77 -8.67
N GLY A 387 -41.78 2.37 -9.86
CA GLY A 387 -42.25 3.74 -10.10
C GLY A 387 -41.16 4.81 -9.99
N GLY A 388 -39.89 4.41 -9.96
CA GLY A 388 -38.76 5.33 -10.07
C GLY A 388 -38.60 5.92 -11.49
N PRO A 389 -37.74 6.95 -11.66
CA PRO A 389 -37.40 7.46 -12.99
C PRO A 389 -36.76 6.34 -13.84
N GLY A 390 -37.05 6.31 -15.14
CA GLY A 390 -36.52 5.32 -16.08
C GLY A 390 -34.99 5.38 -16.19
N CYS A 391 -34.38 4.27 -16.65
CA CYS A 391 -32.93 4.21 -16.88
C CYS A 391 -32.47 5.35 -17.80
N SER A 392 -31.43 6.07 -17.40
CA SER A 392 -30.68 6.94 -18.31
C SER A 392 -29.75 6.08 -19.16
N ASP A 393 -29.87 6.19 -20.48
CA ASP A 393 -29.05 5.46 -21.47
C ASP A 393 -27.55 5.78 -21.39
#